data_AF-A0A955VPK8-F1
#
_entry.id   AF-A0A955VPK8-F1
#
_cell.length_a   1.000
_cell.length_b   1.000
_cell.length_c   1.000
_cell.angle_alpha   90.00
_cell.angle_beta   90.00
_cell.angle_gamma   90.00
#
_symmetry.space_group_name_H-M   'P 1'
#
loop_
_entity.id
_entity.type
_entity.pdbx_description
1 polymer ?
#
loop_
_entity_poly.entity_id
_entity_poly.type
_entity_poly.pdbx_seq_one_letter_code
_entity_poly.pdbx_strand_id
1 'polypeptide(L)'
;GALLHEIVTMTRRHQGSTPMEILDNAYISAPVAYSGDVPVELAAICNRATARDPEARFQSAEEFRLAVAGFLQHRTSAALLESARDQLAKLEVVGNTDEAPRQTAVQRLFYECDFALRKSSEAWPENPGIAPLRAQLARARVAHALALRHVDEAADYLDELDETASDLRKGLTDLRDSLAHEARLQHLGKGFDPRVGVYARAGVVYAIGLLWFIPCLLLEVGTRLGWFALSKRVIVTSAFAGNVVLSLVLLRFGGVFWRSLTNRRLLGLYFFFAFVAVVLWFALLDTLSLEALMLMSLVLCFLFLGATTIAFDPRLSVTLIPVAIGCMALSVWPSWCMLITGLAAGGAGMLSAWITSRAAQSVRRPRR
;
A
#
# COMPACT_ATOMS: atom_id res chain seq x y z
N GLY A 1 46.82 -31.19 -37.34
CA GLY A 1 47.94 -30.33 -36.89
C GLY A 1 48.26 -29.24 -37.89
N ALA A 2 49.15 -29.49 -38.86
CA ALA A 2 49.65 -28.45 -39.79
C ALA A 2 48.55 -27.74 -40.60
N LEU A 3 47.51 -28.46 -41.03
CA LEU A 3 46.34 -27.85 -41.68
C LEU A 3 45.58 -26.89 -40.77
N LEU A 4 45.44 -27.21 -39.47
CA LEU A 4 44.79 -26.30 -38.53
C LEU A 4 45.62 -25.02 -38.33
N HIS A 5 46.95 -25.15 -38.26
CA HIS A 5 47.84 -23.99 -38.26
C HIS A 5 47.59 -23.12 -39.50
N GLU A 6 47.58 -23.71 -40.70
CA GLU A 6 47.40 -22.98 -41.96
C GLU A 6 46.04 -22.30 -42.06
N ILE A 7 44.96 -22.94 -41.57
CA ILE A 7 43.63 -22.31 -41.50
C ILE A 7 43.65 -21.06 -40.61
N VAL A 8 44.38 -21.10 -39.49
CA VAL A 8 44.39 -20.03 -38.50
C VAL A 8 45.31 -18.88 -38.90
N THR A 9 46.47 -19.19 -39.50
CA THR A 9 47.50 -18.19 -39.83
C THR A 9 47.49 -17.78 -41.30
N MET A 10 46.73 -18.48 -42.15
CA MET A 10 46.75 -18.37 -43.62
C MET A 10 48.14 -18.61 -44.22
N THR A 11 49.04 -19.27 -43.49
CA THR A 11 50.40 -19.57 -43.92
C THR A 11 50.75 -21.03 -43.64
N ARG A 12 51.64 -21.60 -44.46
CA ARG A 12 52.13 -22.97 -44.21
C ARG A 12 52.92 -23.00 -42.91
N ARG A 13 52.76 -24.09 -42.16
CA ARG A 13 53.45 -24.26 -40.87
C ARG A 13 54.97 -24.25 -40.98
N HIS A 14 55.51 -24.95 -41.97
CA HIS A 14 56.95 -24.97 -42.25
C HIS A 14 57.19 -24.19 -43.54
N GLN A 15 57.94 -23.10 -43.41
CA GLN A 15 58.27 -22.20 -44.51
C GLN A 15 59.77 -22.35 -44.83
N GLY A 16 60.18 -21.95 -46.02
CA GLY A 16 61.58 -22.00 -46.46
C GLY A 16 61.71 -21.53 -47.90
N SER A 17 62.90 -21.05 -48.24
CA SER A 17 63.26 -20.54 -49.57
C SER A 17 63.52 -21.67 -50.56
N THR A 18 63.85 -22.86 -50.07
CA THR A 18 64.11 -24.07 -50.87
C THR A 18 63.37 -25.30 -50.32
N PRO A 19 63.11 -26.33 -51.14
CA PRO A 19 62.51 -27.58 -50.66
C PRO A 19 63.28 -28.24 -49.51
N MET A 20 64.62 -28.20 -49.53
CA MET A 20 65.45 -28.77 -48.45
C MET A 20 65.28 -28.01 -47.12
N GLU A 21 65.16 -26.69 -47.17
CA GLU A 21 64.91 -25.86 -45.99
C GLU A 21 63.53 -26.15 -45.37
N ILE A 22 62.51 -26.38 -46.20
CA ILE A 22 61.17 -26.77 -45.72
C ILE A 22 61.22 -28.15 -45.04
N LEU A 23 61.96 -29.10 -45.61
CA LEU A 23 62.15 -30.44 -45.02
C LEU A 23 62.91 -30.37 -43.69
N ASP A 24 63.94 -29.54 -43.60
CA ASP A 24 64.71 -29.34 -42.36
C ASP A 24 63.85 -28.71 -41.27
N ASN A 25 63.07 -27.67 -41.61
CA ASN A 25 62.11 -27.05 -40.69
C ASN A 25 60.99 -28.01 -40.25
N ALA A 26 60.55 -28.91 -41.12
CA ALA A 26 59.60 -29.97 -40.77
C ALA A 26 60.22 -31.00 -39.82
N TYR A 27 61.49 -31.35 -40.02
CA TYR A 27 62.24 -32.26 -39.15
C TYR A 27 62.50 -31.67 -37.76
N ILE A 28 62.87 -30.38 -37.67
CA ILE A 28 63.06 -29.66 -36.40
C ILE A 28 61.74 -29.49 -35.67
N SER A 29 60.67 -29.11 -36.40
CA SER A 29 59.32 -28.92 -35.88
C SER A 29 59.23 -28.06 -34.61
N ALA A 30 59.97 -26.95 -34.59
CA ALA A 30 59.97 -26.01 -33.47
C ALA A 30 58.55 -25.47 -33.19
N PRO A 31 58.16 -25.26 -31.92
CA PRO A 31 56.90 -24.62 -31.58
C PRO A 31 56.79 -23.23 -32.22
N VAL A 32 55.61 -22.90 -32.74
CA VAL A 32 55.35 -21.59 -33.34
C VAL A 32 54.87 -20.62 -32.26
N ALA A 33 55.42 -19.41 -32.27
CA ALA A 33 54.87 -18.26 -31.55
C ALA A 33 53.77 -17.62 -32.41
N TYR A 34 52.52 -17.73 -31.95
CA TYR A 34 51.37 -17.14 -32.64
C TYR A 34 51.20 -15.66 -32.25
N SER A 35 50.57 -14.86 -33.13
CA SER A 35 50.20 -13.47 -32.80
C SER A 35 49.11 -13.44 -31.73
N GLY A 36 48.90 -12.26 -31.12
CA GLY A 36 47.83 -12.05 -30.13
C GLY A 36 46.41 -12.24 -30.66
N ASP A 37 46.23 -12.29 -31.99
CA ASP A 37 44.93 -12.54 -32.63
C ASP A 37 44.50 -14.01 -32.51
N VAL A 38 45.45 -14.92 -32.27
CA VAL A 38 45.18 -16.35 -32.12
C VAL A 38 45.01 -16.67 -30.63
N PRO A 39 43.85 -17.22 -30.20
CA PRO A 39 43.64 -17.60 -28.81
C PRO A 39 44.70 -18.57 -28.31
N VAL A 40 45.21 -18.32 -27.09
CA VAL A 40 46.30 -19.10 -26.48
C VAL A 40 46.00 -20.60 -26.45
N GLU A 41 44.76 -20.98 -26.13
CA GLU A 41 44.32 -22.38 -26.14
C GLU A 41 44.43 -23.02 -27.53
N LEU A 42 43.99 -22.32 -28.59
CA LEU A 42 44.08 -22.80 -29.96
C LEU A 42 45.54 -22.89 -30.44
N ALA A 43 46.37 -21.91 -30.08
CA ALA A 43 47.81 -21.93 -30.35
C ALA A 43 48.49 -23.15 -29.70
N ALA A 44 48.15 -23.45 -28.44
CA ALA A 44 48.64 -24.63 -27.73
C ALA A 44 48.18 -25.94 -28.40
N ILE A 45 46.92 -26.03 -28.83
CA ILE A 45 46.39 -27.16 -29.59
C ILE A 45 47.17 -27.34 -30.90
N CYS A 46 47.41 -26.26 -31.66
CA CYS A 46 48.18 -26.31 -32.90
C CYS A 46 49.61 -26.80 -32.66
N ASN A 47 50.31 -26.26 -31.66
CA ASN A 47 51.68 -26.68 -31.32
C ASN A 47 51.74 -28.13 -30.82
N ARG A 48 50.81 -28.56 -29.96
CA ARG A 48 50.74 -29.96 -29.47
C ARG A 48 50.46 -30.94 -30.61
N ALA A 49 49.50 -30.63 -31.48
CA ALA A 49 49.14 -31.47 -32.63
C ALA A 49 50.27 -31.67 -33.65
N THR A 50 51.38 -30.96 -33.46
CA THR A 50 52.47 -30.88 -34.42
C THR A 50 53.85 -30.88 -33.75
N ALA A 51 53.91 -31.32 -32.49
CA ALA A 51 55.15 -31.45 -31.73
C ALA A 51 56.14 -32.37 -32.45
N ARG A 52 57.45 -32.14 -32.29
CA ARG A 52 58.48 -33.01 -32.90
C ARG A 52 58.35 -34.46 -32.42
N ASP A 53 58.30 -34.64 -31.11
CA ASP A 53 58.11 -35.93 -30.46
C ASP A 53 56.67 -36.44 -30.68
N PRO A 54 56.47 -37.63 -31.28
CA PRO A 54 55.15 -38.23 -31.44
C PRO A 54 54.40 -38.42 -30.11
N GLU A 55 55.09 -38.74 -29.01
CA GLU A 55 54.46 -38.99 -27.71
C GLU A 55 53.92 -37.71 -27.07
N ALA A 56 54.48 -36.55 -27.43
CA ALA A 56 53.99 -35.25 -27.01
C ALA A 56 52.75 -34.78 -27.81
N ARG A 57 52.36 -35.49 -28.89
CA ARG A 57 51.19 -35.14 -29.71
C ARG A 57 49.89 -35.63 -29.07
N PHE A 58 48.78 -35.30 -29.72
CA PHE A 58 47.54 -36.04 -29.50
C PHE A 58 47.71 -37.46 -30.03
N GLN A 59 47.39 -38.44 -29.19
CA GLN A 59 47.63 -39.86 -29.43
C GLN A 59 46.64 -40.45 -30.45
N SER A 60 45.56 -39.73 -30.73
CA SER A 60 44.60 -40.09 -31.77
C SER A 60 43.99 -38.85 -32.44
N ALA A 61 43.44 -39.06 -33.64
CA ALA A 61 42.63 -38.04 -34.31
C ALA A 61 41.39 -37.66 -33.47
N GLU A 62 40.85 -38.59 -32.69
CA GLU A 62 39.72 -38.34 -31.80
C GLU A 62 40.11 -37.41 -30.64
N GLU A 63 41.26 -37.64 -30.00
CA GLU A 63 41.77 -36.75 -28.95
C GLU A 63 42.01 -35.33 -29.50
N PHE A 64 42.56 -35.21 -30.71
CA PHE A 64 42.73 -33.92 -31.37
C PHE A 64 41.39 -33.26 -31.70
N ARG A 65 40.41 -34.03 -32.19
CA ARG A 65 39.04 -33.54 -32.46
C ARG A 65 38.37 -33.04 -31.18
N LEU A 66 38.49 -33.78 -30.08
CA LEU A 66 37.94 -33.40 -28.77
C LEU A 66 38.59 -32.12 -28.24
N ALA A 67 39.92 -31.96 -28.39
CA ALA A 67 40.60 -30.73 -27.99
C ALA A 67 40.11 -29.50 -28.77
N VAL A 68 39.96 -29.62 -30.09
CA VAL A 68 39.39 -28.54 -30.92
C VAL A 68 37.94 -28.26 -30.55
N ALA A 69 37.13 -29.30 -30.30
CA ALA A 69 35.74 -29.15 -29.87
C ALA A 69 35.64 -28.43 -28.51
N GLY A 70 36.49 -28.78 -27.55
CA GLY A 70 36.58 -28.12 -26.25
C GLY A 70 36.90 -26.63 -26.38
N PHE A 71 37.91 -26.28 -27.18
CA PHE A 71 38.23 -24.88 -27.49
C PHE A 71 37.02 -24.12 -28.09
N LEU A 72 36.29 -24.73 -29.03
CA LEU A 72 35.10 -24.11 -29.62
C LEU A 72 33.99 -23.89 -28.59
N GLN A 73 33.80 -24.84 -27.66
CA GLN A 73 32.85 -24.70 -26.54
C GLN A 73 33.24 -23.57 -25.59
N HIS A 74 34.51 -23.51 -25.17
CA HIS A 74 35.04 -22.43 -24.32
C HIS A 74 34.89 -21.07 -24.99
N ARG A 75 35.24 -20.95 -26.28
CA ARG A 75 35.08 -19.70 -27.05
C ARG A 75 33.62 -19.26 -27.13
N THR A 76 32.70 -20.20 -27.31
CA THR A 76 31.26 -19.92 -27.37
C THR A 76 30.74 -19.45 -26.02
N SER A 77 31.14 -20.13 -24.94
CA SER A 77 30.80 -19.74 -23.57
C SER A 77 31.33 -18.33 -23.24
N ALA A 78 32.56 -18.02 -23.63
CA ALA A 78 33.15 -16.70 -23.44
C ALA A 78 32.41 -15.60 -24.22
N ALA A 79 32.06 -15.83 -25.49
CA ALA A 79 31.31 -14.86 -26.29
C ALA A 79 29.90 -14.58 -25.73
N LEU A 80 29.21 -15.62 -25.23
CA LEU A 80 27.92 -15.45 -24.55
C LEU A 80 28.06 -14.68 -23.24
N LEU A 81 29.15 -14.89 -22.51
CA LEU A 81 29.42 -14.18 -21.27
C LEU A 81 29.68 -12.68 -21.52
N GLU A 82 30.43 -12.31 -22.56
CA GLU A 82 30.59 -10.90 -22.94
C GLU A 82 29.26 -10.28 -23.35
N SER A 83 28.43 -10.99 -24.11
CA SER A 83 27.10 -10.51 -24.45
C SER A 83 26.25 -10.26 -23.20
N ALA A 84 26.32 -11.13 -22.18
CA ALA A 84 25.63 -10.91 -20.91
C ALA A 84 26.15 -9.66 -20.18
N ARG A 85 27.47 -9.40 -20.20
CA ARG A 85 28.07 -8.20 -19.61
C ARG A 85 27.59 -6.94 -20.30
N ASP A 86 27.54 -6.93 -21.63
CA ASP A 86 27.04 -5.78 -22.40
C ASP A 86 25.59 -5.44 -22.05
N GLN A 87 24.75 -6.47 -21.86
CA GLN A 87 23.36 -6.26 -21.47
C GLN A 87 23.24 -5.77 -20.01
N LEU A 88 24.10 -6.26 -19.12
CA LEU A 88 24.16 -5.77 -17.74
C LEU A 88 24.63 -4.32 -17.67
N ALA A 89 25.62 -3.92 -18.47
CA ALA A 89 26.07 -2.54 -18.57
C ALA A 89 24.95 -1.60 -19.07
N LYS A 90 24.10 -2.06 -20.01
CA LYS A 90 22.93 -1.29 -20.45
C LYS A 90 21.89 -1.10 -19.35
N LEU A 91 21.73 -2.06 -18.44
CA LEU A 91 20.80 -1.93 -17.30
C LEU A 91 21.17 -0.74 -16.40
N GLU A 92 22.47 -0.53 -16.16
CA GLU A 92 22.95 0.60 -15.35
C GLU A 92 22.60 1.96 -15.98
N VAL A 93 22.55 2.03 -17.31
CA VAL A 93 22.23 3.26 -18.06
C VAL A 93 20.74 3.57 -18.09
N VAL A 94 19.87 2.54 -18.17
CA VAL A 94 18.41 2.73 -18.29
C VAL A 94 17.79 3.25 -16.97
N GLY A 95 18.43 2.97 -15.83
CA GLY A 95 18.05 3.49 -14.51
C GLY A 95 16.75 2.91 -13.95
N ASN A 96 16.52 3.13 -12.65
CA ASN A 96 15.31 2.68 -11.95
C ASN A 96 14.19 3.71 -12.10
N THR A 97 13.35 3.58 -13.14
CA THR A 97 12.16 4.42 -13.33
C THR A 97 10.89 3.55 -13.30
N ASP A 98 9.82 4.09 -12.72
CA ASP A 98 8.47 3.50 -12.67
C ASP A 98 7.64 3.68 -13.96
N GLU A 99 8.28 4.13 -15.05
CA GLU A 99 7.62 4.41 -16.33
C GLU A 99 7.46 3.10 -17.12
N ALA A 100 6.22 2.70 -17.43
CA ALA A 100 5.90 1.37 -17.98
C ALA A 100 6.74 0.94 -19.23
N PRO A 101 7.01 1.82 -20.21
CA PRO A 101 7.93 1.52 -21.32
C PRO A 101 9.36 1.18 -20.87
N ARG A 102 9.90 1.88 -19.85
CA ARG A 102 11.24 1.62 -19.32
C ARG A 102 11.28 0.36 -18.48
N GLN A 103 10.24 0.09 -17.69
CA GLN A 103 10.14 -1.15 -16.91
C GLN A 103 10.18 -2.40 -17.82
N THR A 104 9.45 -2.36 -18.94
CA THR A 104 9.47 -3.44 -19.94
C THR A 104 10.87 -3.63 -20.54
N ALA A 105 11.59 -2.53 -20.82
CA ALA A 105 12.96 -2.58 -21.33
C ALA A 105 13.94 -3.17 -20.31
N VAL A 106 13.83 -2.78 -19.03
CA VAL A 106 14.63 -3.32 -17.93
C VAL A 106 14.39 -4.82 -17.75
N GLN A 107 13.13 -5.26 -17.73
CA GLN A 107 12.80 -6.69 -17.64
C GLN A 107 13.39 -7.47 -18.82
N ARG A 108 13.28 -6.95 -20.03
CA ARG A 108 13.87 -7.59 -21.22
C ARG A 108 15.38 -7.76 -21.09
N LEU A 109 16.10 -6.73 -20.64
CA LEU A 109 17.55 -6.81 -20.42
C LEU A 109 17.91 -7.84 -19.34
N PHE A 110 17.14 -7.94 -18.24
CA PHE A 110 17.34 -8.98 -17.23
C PHE A 110 17.17 -10.39 -17.81
N TYR A 111 16.15 -10.62 -18.65
CA TYR A 111 15.96 -11.91 -19.32
C TYR A 111 17.08 -12.23 -20.31
N GLU A 112 17.53 -11.24 -21.10
CA GLU A 112 18.63 -11.42 -22.05
C GLU A 112 19.95 -11.77 -21.34
N CYS A 113 20.27 -11.09 -20.23
CA CYS A 113 21.43 -11.42 -19.38
C CYS A 113 21.37 -12.86 -18.84
N ASP A 114 20.22 -13.23 -18.25
CA ASP A 114 20.02 -14.55 -17.63
C ASP A 114 20.14 -15.67 -18.65
N PHE A 115 19.51 -15.49 -19.81
CA PHE A 115 19.57 -16.42 -20.91
C PHE A 115 21.00 -16.65 -21.39
N ALA A 116 21.76 -15.57 -21.59
CA ALA A 116 23.15 -15.64 -22.03
C ALA A 116 24.04 -16.31 -20.97
N LEU A 117 23.85 -16.01 -19.69
CA LEU A 117 24.55 -16.66 -18.58
C LEU A 117 24.26 -18.17 -18.51
N ARG A 118 22.99 -18.56 -18.62
CA ARG A 118 22.60 -19.97 -18.61
C ARG A 118 23.22 -20.71 -19.79
N LYS A 119 23.17 -20.13 -20.99
CA LYS A 119 23.77 -20.72 -22.19
C LYS A 119 25.30 -20.82 -22.09
N SER A 120 25.94 -19.80 -21.52
CA SER A 120 27.38 -19.81 -21.23
C SER A 120 27.76 -20.94 -20.26
N SER A 121 26.95 -21.14 -19.23
CA SER A 121 27.12 -22.22 -18.23
C SER A 121 26.85 -23.62 -18.76
N GLU A 122 25.86 -23.78 -19.65
CA GLU A 122 25.59 -25.04 -20.34
C GLU A 122 26.75 -25.44 -21.27
N ALA A 123 27.39 -24.45 -21.91
CA ALA A 123 28.51 -24.68 -22.82
C ALA A 123 29.84 -24.96 -22.10
N TRP A 124 30.11 -24.27 -20.99
CA TRP A 124 31.31 -24.46 -20.17
C TRP A 124 31.00 -24.16 -18.70
N PRO A 125 30.65 -25.18 -17.88
CA PRO A 125 30.26 -24.99 -16.48
C PRO A 125 31.35 -24.38 -15.59
N GLU A 126 32.62 -24.63 -15.92
CA GLU A 126 33.79 -24.19 -15.16
C GLU A 126 34.31 -22.81 -15.58
N ASN A 127 33.58 -22.09 -16.44
CA ASN A 127 33.97 -20.75 -16.85
C ASN A 127 34.04 -19.81 -15.63
N PRO A 128 35.24 -19.30 -15.27
CA PRO A 128 35.43 -18.55 -14.03
C PRO A 128 34.67 -17.22 -14.01
N GLY A 129 34.24 -16.72 -15.18
CA GLY A 129 33.52 -15.46 -15.29
C GLY A 129 32.01 -15.55 -15.04
N ILE A 130 31.42 -16.75 -14.94
CA ILE A 130 29.96 -16.94 -14.76
C ILE A 130 29.53 -16.57 -13.35
N ALA A 131 30.19 -17.13 -12.33
CA ALA A 131 29.86 -16.89 -10.92
C ALA A 131 29.86 -15.39 -10.55
N PRO A 132 30.90 -14.59 -10.87
CA PRO A 132 30.89 -13.17 -10.54
C PRO A 132 29.79 -12.41 -11.29
N LEU A 133 29.54 -12.72 -12.57
CA LEU A 133 28.52 -12.03 -13.35
C LEU A 133 27.10 -12.36 -12.88
N ARG A 134 26.85 -13.62 -12.46
CA ARG A 134 25.59 -14.02 -11.83
C ARG A 134 25.34 -13.24 -10.53
N ALA A 135 26.35 -13.08 -9.69
CA ALA A 135 26.25 -12.29 -8.46
C ALA A 135 26.00 -10.80 -8.73
N GLN A 136 26.56 -10.24 -9.83
CA GLN A 136 26.25 -8.87 -10.25
C GLN A 136 24.81 -8.73 -10.74
N LEU A 137 24.32 -9.68 -11.55
CA LEU A 137 22.94 -9.70 -12.03
C LEU A 137 21.93 -9.78 -10.88
N ALA A 138 22.16 -10.66 -9.91
CA ALA A 138 21.30 -10.79 -8.73
C ALA A 138 21.26 -9.48 -7.91
N ARG A 139 22.41 -8.84 -7.68
CA ARG A 139 22.46 -7.50 -7.04
C ARG A 139 21.65 -6.45 -7.79
N ALA A 140 21.75 -6.42 -9.12
CA ALA A 140 20.99 -5.48 -9.94
C ALA A 140 19.47 -5.73 -9.86
N ARG A 141 19.04 -7.00 -9.82
CA ARG A 141 17.62 -7.36 -9.64
C ARG A 141 17.08 -6.93 -8.28
N VAL A 142 17.83 -7.18 -7.19
CA VAL A 142 17.43 -6.74 -5.85
C VAL A 142 17.31 -5.22 -5.79
N ALA A 143 18.30 -4.49 -6.30
CA ALA A 143 18.26 -3.02 -6.33
C ALA A 143 17.06 -2.48 -7.12
N HIS A 144 16.72 -3.11 -8.24
CA HIS A 144 15.55 -2.76 -9.04
C HIS A 144 14.24 -3.04 -8.30
N ALA A 145 14.10 -4.22 -7.70
CA ALA A 145 12.90 -4.61 -6.94
C ALA A 145 12.68 -3.69 -5.72
N LEU A 146 13.75 -3.31 -5.02
CA LEU A 146 13.70 -2.32 -3.93
C LEU A 146 13.23 -0.95 -4.44
N ALA A 147 13.71 -0.50 -5.59
CA ALA A 147 13.29 0.78 -6.18
C ALA A 147 11.80 0.80 -6.56
N LEU A 148 11.25 -0.34 -7.02
CA LEU A 148 9.83 -0.51 -7.32
C LEU A 148 8.98 -0.87 -6.09
N ARG A 149 9.57 -0.95 -4.90
CA ARG A 149 8.91 -1.36 -3.64
C ARG A 149 8.32 -2.78 -3.68
N HIS A 150 8.85 -3.69 -4.50
CA HIS A 150 8.41 -5.08 -4.61
C HIS A 150 9.18 -5.97 -3.60
N VAL A 151 8.63 -6.09 -2.40
CA VAL A 151 9.28 -6.79 -1.26
C VAL A 151 9.51 -8.27 -1.53
N ASP A 152 8.54 -8.95 -2.13
CA ASP A 152 8.60 -10.40 -2.34
C ASP A 152 9.69 -10.75 -3.38
N GLU A 153 9.67 -10.07 -4.53
CA GLU A 153 10.71 -10.22 -5.57
C GLU A 153 12.11 -9.89 -5.04
N ALA A 154 12.23 -8.81 -4.25
CA ALA A 154 13.51 -8.44 -3.66
C ALA A 154 14.05 -9.50 -2.68
N ALA A 155 13.17 -10.20 -1.97
CA ALA A 155 13.53 -11.28 -1.06
C ALA A 155 14.01 -12.52 -1.84
N ASP A 156 13.27 -12.92 -2.88
CA ASP A 156 13.61 -14.08 -3.71
C ASP A 156 15.01 -13.92 -4.34
N TYR A 157 15.33 -12.74 -4.88
CA TYR A 157 16.65 -12.47 -5.45
C TYR A 157 17.76 -12.33 -4.40
N LEU A 158 17.42 -12.00 -3.15
CA LEU A 158 18.37 -11.91 -2.04
C LEU A 158 18.81 -13.28 -1.55
N ASP A 159 17.96 -14.30 -1.67
CA ASP A 159 18.29 -15.69 -1.30
C ASP A 159 19.35 -16.30 -2.25
N GLU A 160 19.47 -15.78 -3.47
CA GLU A 160 20.54 -16.16 -4.42
C GLU A 160 21.91 -15.53 -4.09
N LEU A 161 21.98 -14.57 -3.16
CA LEU A 161 23.20 -13.87 -2.78
C LEU A 161 23.77 -14.36 -1.46
N ASP A 162 25.10 -14.53 -1.41
CA ASP A 162 25.83 -14.88 -0.19
C ASP A 162 25.68 -13.83 0.93
N GLU A 163 26.22 -14.11 2.12
CA GLU A 163 26.17 -13.23 3.30
C GLU A 163 26.74 -11.82 3.07
N THR A 164 27.51 -11.60 2.00
CA THR A 164 28.17 -10.31 1.68
C THR A 164 27.22 -9.16 1.28
N ALA A 165 25.93 -9.42 1.07
CA ALA A 165 24.93 -8.40 0.69
C ALA A 165 24.25 -7.70 1.89
N SER A 166 25.00 -7.30 2.93
CA SER A 166 24.44 -6.69 4.16
C SER A 166 23.61 -5.44 3.88
N ASP A 167 24.06 -4.60 2.94
CA ASP A 167 23.41 -3.32 2.64
C ASP A 167 22.04 -3.51 1.98
N LEU A 168 21.93 -4.49 1.07
CA LEU A 168 20.68 -4.84 0.40
C LEU A 168 19.69 -5.51 1.36
N ARG A 169 20.18 -6.36 2.28
CA ARG A 169 19.36 -6.95 3.36
C ARG A 169 18.76 -5.85 4.25
N LYS A 170 19.56 -4.86 4.62
CA LYS A 170 19.11 -3.70 5.39
C LYS A 170 18.07 -2.87 4.61
N GLY A 171 18.30 -2.65 3.31
CA GLY A 171 17.33 -1.96 2.45
C GLY A 171 15.97 -2.67 2.39
N LEU A 172 15.95 -4.01 2.33
CA LEU A 172 14.73 -4.80 2.36
C LEU A 172 14.00 -4.71 3.71
N THR A 173 14.72 -4.73 4.83
CA THR A 173 14.11 -4.57 6.17
C THR A 173 13.50 -3.18 6.34
N ASP A 174 14.21 -2.14 5.93
CA ASP A 174 13.74 -0.75 6.03
C ASP A 174 12.47 -0.54 5.17
N LEU A 175 12.44 -1.12 3.96
CA LEU A 175 11.27 -1.09 3.09
C LEU A 175 10.07 -1.83 3.71
N ARG A 176 10.28 -3.04 4.26
CA ARG A 176 9.23 -3.81 4.96
C ARG A 176 8.61 -3.02 6.11
N ASP A 177 9.45 -2.39 6.92
CA ASP A 177 8.98 -1.57 8.05
C ASP A 177 8.20 -0.34 7.57
N SER A 178 8.64 0.32 6.49
CA SER A 178 7.93 1.46 5.91
C SER A 178 6.52 1.08 5.42
N LEU A 179 6.39 -0.04 4.70
CA LEU A 179 5.11 -0.51 4.17
C LEU A 179 4.18 -0.98 5.29
N ALA A 180 4.71 -1.65 6.32
CA ALA A 180 3.95 -2.02 7.51
C ALA A 180 3.43 -0.78 8.25
N HIS A 181 4.24 0.28 8.35
CA HIS A 181 3.84 1.54 8.95
C HIS A 181 2.73 2.23 8.14
N GLU A 182 2.86 2.31 6.81
CA GLU A 182 1.83 2.85 5.92
C GLU A 182 0.51 2.07 6.00
N ALA A 183 0.57 0.73 6.01
CA ALA A 183 -0.60 -0.12 6.17
C ALA A 183 -1.29 0.12 7.52
N ARG A 184 -0.52 0.31 8.60
CA ARG A 184 -1.04 0.64 9.93
C ARG A 184 -1.75 2.01 9.94
N LEU A 185 -1.16 3.01 9.29
CA LEU A 185 -1.79 4.34 9.13
C LEU A 185 -3.08 4.25 8.31
N GLN A 186 -3.10 3.48 7.22
CA GLN A 186 -4.32 3.25 6.43
C GLN A 186 -5.40 2.52 7.24
N HIS A 187 -5.02 1.54 8.06
CA HIS A 187 -5.96 0.85 8.95
C HIS A 187 -6.56 1.78 9.99
N LEU A 188 -5.75 2.67 10.58
CA LEU A 188 -6.26 3.73 11.46
C LEU A 188 -7.20 4.68 10.71
N GLY A 189 -6.85 5.08 9.49
CA GLY A 189 -7.67 5.95 8.63
C GLY A 189 -9.02 5.34 8.24
N LYS A 190 -9.08 4.03 7.96
CA LYS A 190 -10.34 3.32 7.66
C LYS A 190 -11.30 3.27 8.85
N GLY A 191 -10.79 3.27 10.09
CA GLY A 191 -11.60 3.41 11.30
C GLY A 191 -12.28 4.78 11.44
N PHE A 192 -11.78 5.78 10.69
CA PHE A 192 -12.30 7.14 10.62
C PHE A 192 -13.10 7.42 9.36
N ASP A 193 -13.54 6.43 8.58
CA ASP A 193 -14.37 6.72 7.39
C ASP A 193 -15.74 7.32 7.81
N PRO A 194 -15.97 8.62 7.60
CA PRO A 194 -17.21 9.28 8.00
C PRO A 194 -18.39 8.82 7.15
N ARG A 195 -18.17 8.03 6.09
CA ARG A 195 -19.18 7.59 5.13
C ARG A 195 -19.98 6.37 5.61
N VAL A 196 -19.40 5.55 6.49
CA VAL A 196 -20.07 4.35 7.01
C VAL A 196 -21.08 4.76 8.09
N GLY A 197 -22.38 4.62 7.78
CA GLY A 197 -23.46 4.85 8.76
C GLY A 197 -24.01 6.28 8.85
N VAL A 198 -23.78 7.15 7.86
CA VAL A 198 -24.36 8.52 7.84
C VAL A 198 -25.88 8.49 7.93
N TYR A 199 -26.55 7.59 7.21
CA TYR A 199 -28.01 7.46 7.23
C TYR A 199 -28.52 6.95 8.58
N ALA A 200 -27.80 6.04 9.22
CA ALA A 200 -28.15 5.56 10.56
C ALA A 200 -28.03 6.69 11.60
N ARG A 201 -27.00 7.53 11.51
CA ARG A 201 -26.82 8.72 12.37
C ARG A 201 -27.92 9.76 12.15
N ALA A 202 -28.24 10.07 10.90
CA ALA A 202 -29.31 11.01 10.55
C ALA A 202 -30.66 10.55 11.13
N GLY A 203 -30.95 9.24 11.03
CA GLY A 203 -32.17 8.65 11.59
C GLY A 203 -32.25 8.74 13.11
N VAL A 204 -31.13 8.55 13.83
CA VAL A 204 -31.11 8.68 15.31
C VAL A 204 -31.32 10.12 15.77
N VAL A 205 -30.63 11.08 15.16
CA VAL A 205 -30.79 12.50 15.53
C VAL A 205 -32.21 12.99 15.20
N TYR A 206 -32.78 12.52 14.09
CA TYR A 206 -34.17 12.75 13.76
C TYR A 206 -35.13 12.16 14.79
N ALA A 207 -34.91 10.90 15.20
CA ALA A 207 -35.73 10.23 16.20
C ALA A 207 -35.66 10.92 17.57
N ILE A 208 -34.47 11.41 17.99
CA ILE A 208 -34.30 12.23 19.20
C ILE A 208 -35.11 13.53 19.09
N GLY A 209 -35.05 14.22 17.95
CA GLY A 209 -35.83 15.44 17.72
C GLY A 209 -37.34 15.19 17.80
N LEU A 210 -37.83 14.11 17.18
CA LEU A 210 -39.24 13.71 17.24
C LEU A 210 -39.69 13.31 18.65
N LEU A 211 -38.82 12.62 19.39
CA LEU A 211 -39.08 12.22 20.78
C LEU A 211 -39.36 13.44 21.67
N TRP A 212 -38.74 14.60 21.38
CA TRP A 212 -39.03 15.84 22.09
C TRP A 212 -40.22 16.60 21.50
N PHE A 213 -40.32 16.66 20.17
CA PHE A 213 -41.38 17.42 19.50
C PHE A 213 -42.78 16.85 19.75
N ILE A 214 -42.97 15.54 19.55
CA ILE A 214 -44.31 14.92 19.58
C ILE A 214 -44.94 15.01 20.98
N PRO A 215 -44.27 14.60 22.07
CA PRO A 215 -44.85 14.70 23.40
C PRO A 215 -45.09 16.15 23.81
N CYS A 216 -44.16 17.07 23.54
CA CYS A 216 -44.36 18.49 23.86
C CYS A 216 -45.58 19.08 23.15
N LEU A 217 -45.79 18.74 21.88
CA LEU A 217 -46.96 19.17 21.12
C LEU A 217 -48.26 18.57 21.68
N LEU A 218 -48.29 17.26 21.92
CA LEU A 218 -49.47 16.56 22.45
C LEU A 218 -49.85 17.05 23.84
N LEU A 219 -48.86 17.30 24.70
CA LEU A 219 -49.09 17.81 26.05
C LEU A 219 -49.63 19.25 26.02
N GLU A 220 -49.07 20.14 25.19
CA GLU A 220 -49.57 21.52 25.03
C GLU A 220 -51.00 21.57 24.48
N VAL A 221 -51.30 20.76 23.45
CA VAL A 221 -52.65 20.70 22.87
C VAL A 221 -53.63 20.12 23.87
N GLY A 222 -53.25 19.04 24.56
CA GLY A 222 -54.09 18.38 25.56
C GLY A 222 -54.45 19.27 26.75
N THR A 223 -53.52 20.11 27.23
CA THR A 223 -53.84 21.08 28.29
C THR A 223 -54.76 22.18 27.82
N ARG A 224 -54.57 22.69 26.61
CA ARG A 224 -55.44 23.76 26.07
C ARG A 224 -56.85 23.29 25.77
N LEU A 225 -57.01 22.03 25.37
CA LEU A 225 -58.31 21.39 25.19
C LEU A 225 -58.95 20.95 26.52
N GLY A 226 -58.26 21.12 27.65
CA GLY A 226 -58.76 20.77 28.98
C GLY A 226 -58.83 19.28 29.25
N TRP A 227 -58.11 18.44 28.49
CA TRP A 227 -58.14 16.99 28.65
C TRP A 227 -57.49 16.52 29.95
N PHE A 228 -56.41 17.19 30.39
CA PHE A 228 -55.70 16.88 31.63
C PHE A 228 -55.07 18.14 32.24
N ALA A 229 -54.95 18.19 33.56
CA ALA A 229 -54.14 19.19 34.25
C ALA A 229 -52.68 18.72 34.33
N LEU A 230 -51.76 19.46 33.71
CA LEU A 230 -50.34 19.09 33.68
C LEU A 230 -49.67 19.35 35.03
N SER A 231 -49.31 18.28 35.73
CA SER A 231 -48.40 18.34 36.87
C SER A 231 -46.95 18.25 36.38
N LYS A 232 -46.04 19.05 37.00
CA LYS A 232 -44.60 18.98 36.72
C LYS A 232 -44.07 17.55 36.80
N ARG A 233 -44.56 16.76 37.76
CA ARG A 233 -44.18 15.35 37.96
C ARG A 233 -44.53 14.47 36.77
N VAL A 234 -45.67 14.70 36.12
CA VAL A 234 -46.09 13.94 34.93
C VAL A 234 -45.17 14.25 33.74
N ILE A 235 -44.77 15.50 33.58
CA ILE A 235 -43.85 15.92 32.50
C ILE A 235 -42.48 15.26 32.70
N VAL A 236 -41.92 15.36 33.91
CA VAL A 236 -40.60 14.78 34.22
C VAL A 236 -40.58 13.26 34.08
N THR A 237 -41.61 12.58 34.59
CA THR A 237 -41.72 11.12 34.48
C THR A 237 -41.89 10.68 33.03
N SER A 238 -42.67 11.41 32.21
CA SER A 238 -42.81 11.13 30.78
C SER A 238 -41.52 11.34 29.99
N ALA A 239 -40.76 12.40 30.29
CA ALA A 239 -39.48 12.68 29.66
C ALA A 239 -38.43 11.62 30.04
N PHE A 240 -38.42 11.17 31.30
CA PHE A 240 -37.58 10.06 31.75
C PHE A 240 -37.93 8.76 31.03
N ALA A 241 -39.22 8.39 30.98
CA ALA A 241 -39.69 7.20 30.28
C ALA A 241 -39.30 7.23 28.79
N GLY A 242 -39.46 8.38 28.12
CA GLY A 242 -39.04 8.57 26.73
C GLY A 242 -37.54 8.35 26.53
N ASN A 243 -36.69 8.89 27.41
CA ASN A 243 -35.24 8.66 27.34
C ASN A 243 -34.85 7.21 27.61
N VAL A 244 -35.54 6.52 28.54
CA VAL A 244 -35.31 5.09 28.80
C VAL A 244 -35.68 4.25 27.58
N VAL A 245 -36.85 4.50 26.97
CA VAL A 245 -37.28 3.79 25.75
C VAL A 245 -36.29 4.02 24.61
N LEU A 246 -35.90 5.26 24.36
CA LEU A 246 -34.92 5.57 23.32
C LEU A 246 -33.57 4.91 23.60
N SER A 247 -33.11 4.94 24.85
CA SER A 247 -31.88 4.27 25.27
C SER A 247 -31.92 2.77 24.99
N LEU A 248 -33.02 2.09 25.34
CA LEU A 248 -33.22 0.67 25.06
C LEU A 248 -33.25 0.37 23.56
N VAL A 249 -33.91 1.22 22.75
CA VAL A 249 -33.91 1.10 21.29
C VAL A 249 -32.48 1.24 20.74
N LEU A 250 -31.73 2.25 21.17
CA LEU A 250 -30.36 2.47 20.72
C LEU A 250 -29.42 1.34 21.14
N LEU A 251 -29.61 0.74 22.32
CA LEU A 251 -28.86 -0.43 22.76
C LEU A 251 -29.24 -1.68 21.95
N ARG A 252 -30.54 -1.91 21.71
CA ARG A 252 -31.07 -3.09 20.99
C ARG A 252 -30.71 -3.10 19.50
N PHE A 253 -30.69 -1.93 18.87
CA PHE A 253 -30.24 -1.74 17.48
C PHE A 253 -28.77 -1.33 17.40
N GLY A 254 -28.07 -1.33 18.53
CA GLY A 254 -26.69 -0.87 18.68
C GLY A 254 -25.69 -1.62 17.82
N GLY A 255 -25.94 -2.87 17.41
CA GLY A 255 -25.00 -3.65 16.58
C GLY A 255 -24.57 -2.96 15.28
N VAL A 256 -25.41 -2.05 14.75
CA VAL A 256 -25.09 -1.19 13.59
C VAL A 256 -24.29 0.05 14.01
N PHE A 257 -24.54 0.59 15.21
CA PHE A 257 -23.92 1.81 15.73
C PHE A 257 -22.55 1.54 16.40
N TRP A 258 -22.36 0.43 17.10
CA TRP A 258 -21.14 0.07 17.84
C TRP A 258 -19.93 -0.22 16.94
N ARG A 259 -20.12 -0.28 15.62
CA ARG A 259 -19.05 -0.56 14.63
C ARG A 259 -18.14 0.65 14.36
N SER A 260 -18.62 1.87 14.62
CA SER A 260 -17.87 3.10 14.35
C SER A 260 -17.52 3.83 15.65
N LEU A 261 -16.24 4.24 15.80
CA LEU A 261 -15.78 5.05 16.93
C LEU A 261 -16.58 6.37 17.03
N THR A 262 -16.92 6.96 15.89
CA THR A 262 -17.71 8.18 15.76
C THR A 262 -19.12 8.01 16.35
N ASN A 263 -19.79 6.90 16.01
CA ASN A 263 -21.11 6.58 16.56
C ASN A 263 -21.07 6.31 18.07
N ARG A 264 -20.02 5.62 18.54
CA ARG A 264 -19.80 5.37 19.98
C ARG A 264 -19.65 6.68 20.76
N ARG A 265 -18.89 7.64 20.22
CA ARG A 265 -18.74 8.98 20.82
C ARG A 265 -20.04 9.77 20.81
N LEU A 266 -20.81 9.73 19.71
CA LEU A 266 -22.12 10.39 19.62
C LEU A 266 -23.12 9.83 20.65
N LEU A 267 -23.20 8.50 20.77
CA LEU A 267 -24.04 7.83 21.76
C LEU A 267 -23.57 8.14 23.19
N GLY A 268 -22.26 8.14 23.43
CA GLY A 268 -21.69 8.54 24.73
C GLY A 268 -22.07 9.96 25.13
N LEU A 269 -22.01 10.91 24.18
CA LEU A 269 -22.48 12.28 24.40
C LEU A 269 -23.99 12.32 24.68
N TYR A 270 -24.80 11.61 23.91
CA TYR A 270 -26.25 11.54 24.15
C TYR A 270 -26.55 11.01 25.56
N PHE A 271 -25.96 9.88 25.95
CA PHE A 271 -26.18 9.29 27.28
C PHE A 271 -25.70 10.21 28.40
N PHE A 272 -24.56 10.88 28.22
CA PHE A 272 -24.06 11.85 29.18
C PHE A 272 -25.04 13.02 29.38
N PHE A 273 -25.48 13.67 28.30
CA PHE A 273 -26.41 14.80 28.41
C PHE A 273 -27.82 14.37 28.85
N ALA A 274 -28.30 13.20 28.44
CA ALA A 274 -29.57 12.63 28.90
C ALA A 274 -29.52 12.33 30.41
N PHE A 275 -28.42 11.75 30.90
CA PHE A 275 -28.23 11.52 32.33
C PHE A 275 -28.20 12.83 33.13
N VAL A 276 -27.42 13.81 32.67
CA VAL A 276 -27.36 15.15 33.29
C VAL A 276 -28.75 15.80 33.31
N ALA A 277 -29.50 15.74 32.21
CA ALA A 277 -30.85 16.29 32.13
C ALA A 277 -31.80 15.63 33.15
N VAL A 278 -31.81 14.30 33.22
CA VAL A 278 -32.65 13.55 34.16
C VAL A 278 -32.31 13.91 35.61
N VAL A 279 -31.02 13.91 35.97
CA VAL A 279 -30.57 14.24 37.34
C VAL A 279 -31.00 15.66 37.71
N LEU A 280 -30.77 16.64 36.84
CA LEU A 280 -31.16 18.03 37.10
C LEU A 280 -32.67 18.20 37.19
N TRP A 281 -33.44 17.50 36.35
CA TRP A 281 -34.90 17.55 36.39
C TRP A 281 -35.47 17.01 37.71
N PHE A 282 -34.93 15.90 38.24
CA PHE A 282 -35.36 15.37 39.53
C PHE A 282 -34.89 16.23 40.70
N ALA A 283 -33.66 16.73 40.67
CA ALA A 283 -33.10 17.53 41.76
C ALA A 283 -33.78 18.90 41.90
N LEU A 284 -34.24 19.48 40.79
CA LEU A 284 -34.78 20.84 40.74
C LEU A 284 -36.30 20.89 40.52
N LEU A 285 -36.98 19.74 40.61
CA LEU A 285 -38.40 19.61 40.30
C LEU A 285 -39.30 20.49 41.17
N ASP A 286 -39.04 20.48 42.48
CA ASP A 286 -39.84 21.18 43.48
C ASP A 286 -39.36 22.63 43.67
N THR A 287 -38.15 22.98 43.20
CA THR A 287 -37.55 24.31 43.38
C THR A 287 -37.80 25.26 42.22
N LEU A 288 -37.77 24.76 40.97
CA LEU A 288 -37.88 25.58 39.78
C LEU A 288 -39.30 25.61 39.20
N SER A 289 -39.62 26.72 38.53
CA SER A 289 -40.82 26.81 37.70
C SER A 289 -40.67 25.92 36.46
N LEU A 290 -41.81 25.59 35.84
CA LEU A 290 -41.80 24.71 34.65
C LEU A 290 -41.03 25.35 33.49
N GLU A 291 -41.14 26.68 33.34
CA GLU A 291 -40.49 27.44 32.28
C GLU A 291 -38.97 27.45 32.48
N ALA A 292 -38.50 27.56 33.72
CA ALA A 292 -37.08 27.46 34.05
C ALA A 292 -36.51 26.06 33.74
N LEU A 293 -37.26 24.99 34.00
CA LEU A 293 -36.86 23.62 33.65
C LEU A 293 -36.79 23.41 32.12
N MET A 294 -37.74 24.00 31.37
CA MET A 294 -37.73 23.96 29.91
C MET A 294 -36.56 24.76 29.31
N LEU A 295 -36.25 25.93 29.88
CA LEU A 295 -35.12 26.75 29.44
C LEU A 295 -33.79 26.02 29.68
N MET A 296 -33.62 25.43 30.86
CA MET A 296 -32.45 24.59 31.17
C MET A 296 -32.29 23.44 30.16
N SER A 297 -33.40 22.84 29.74
CA SER A 297 -33.38 21.74 28.75
C SER A 297 -32.94 22.21 27.37
N LEU A 298 -33.35 23.40 26.95
CA LEU A 298 -32.87 24.01 25.70
C LEU A 298 -31.38 24.38 25.79
N VAL A 299 -30.90 24.86 26.95
CA VAL A 299 -29.47 25.12 27.17
C VAL A 299 -28.66 23.81 27.08
N LEU A 300 -29.12 22.73 27.71
CA LEU A 300 -28.48 21.42 27.59
C LEU A 300 -28.50 20.90 26.15
N CYS A 301 -29.60 21.10 25.42
CA CYS A 301 -29.69 20.76 24.00
C CYS A 301 -28.68 21.57 23.16
N PHE A 302 -28.53 22.88 23.45
CA PHE A 302 -27.56 23.74 22.78
C PHE A 302 -26.11 23.27 23.04
N LEU A 303 -25.78 22.93 24.29
CA LEU A 303 -24.46 22.42 24.66
C LEU A 303 -24.16 21.06 23.99
N PHE A 304 -25.15 20.16 23.97
CA PHE A 304 -25.04 18.89 23.27
C PHE A 304 -24.77 19.10 21.77
N LEU A 305 -25.59 19.90 21.10
CA LEU A 305 -25.42 20.20 19.67
C LEU A 305 -24.10 20.94 19.38
N GLY A 306 -23.67 21.83 20.28
CA GLY A 306 -22.37 22.51 20.20
C GLY A 306 -21.21 21.53 20.27
N ALA A 307 -21.23 20.60 21.24
CA ALA A 307 -20.25 19.53 21.35
C ALA A 307 -20.23 18.64 20.09
N THR A 308 -21.39 18.33 19.51
CA THR A 308 -21.44 17.57 18.26
C THR A 308 -20.88 18.35 17.05
N THR A 309 -21.07 19.67 17.02
CA THR A 309 -20.54 20.53 15.95
C THR A 309 -19.01 20.57 16.00
N ILE A 310 -18.42 20.69 17.19
CA ILE A 310 -16.96 20.71 17.38
C ILE A 310 -16.34 19.33 17.11
N ALA A 311 -16.99 18.26 17.58
CA ALA A 311 -16.42 16.91 17.52
C ALA A 311 -16.59 16.22 16.16
N PHE A 312 -17.58 16.62 15.33
CA PHE A 312 -17.95 15.85 14.14
C PHE A 312 -18.01 16.66 12.83
N ASP A 313 -18.86 17.68 12.75
CA ASP A 313 -19.05 18.44 11.50
C ASP A 313 -19.45 19.90 11.80
N PRO A 314 -18.61 20.89 11.40
CA PRO A 314 -18.91 22.31 11.63
C PRO A 314 -20.17 22.79 10.90
N ARG A 315 -20.66 22.08 9.87
CA ARG A 315 -21.93 22.40 9.18
C ARG A 315 -23.14 22.25 10.09
N LEU A 316 -23.03 21.44 11.15
CA LEU A 316 -24.09 21.30 12.16
C LEU A 316 -24.30 22.57 12.98
N SER A 317 -23.43 23.58 12.90
CA SER A 317 -23.62 24.87 13.57
C SER A 317 -24.98 25.53 13.26
N VAL A 318 -25.54 25.31 12.07
CA VAL A 318 -26.87 25.84 11.69
C VAL A 318 -27.98 25.27 12.59
N THR A 319 -27.79 24.08 13.16
CA THR A 319 -28.76 23.41 14.05
C THR A 319 -28.85 24.07 15.43
N LEU A 320 -27.88 24.94 15.77
CA LEU A 320 -27.90 25.75 16.98
C LEU A 320 -28.91 26.91 16.87
N ILE A 321 -29.26 27.33 15.66
CA ILE A 321 -30.14 28.50 15.43
C ILE A 321 -31.55 28.26 15.97
N PRO A 322 -32.26 27.14 15.66
CA PRO A 322 -33.58 26.88 16.24
C PRO A 322 -33.57 26.82 17.77
N VAL A 323 -32.50 26.28 18.38
CA VAL A 323 -32.37 26.20 19.83
C VAL A 323 -32.12 27.57 20.45
N ALA A 324 -31.24 28.38 19.86
CA ALA A 324 -30.99 29.76 20.32
C ALA A 324 -32.26 30.62 20.23
N ILE A 325 -32.99 30.53 19.11
CA ILE A 325 -34.29 31.19 18.94
C ILE A 325 -35.29 30.68 19.98
N GLY A 326 -35.31 29.37 20.25
CA GLY A 326 -36.15 28.76 21.30
C GLY A 326 -35.87 29.33 22.69
N CYS A 327 -34.60 29.46 23.08
CA CYS A 327 -34.22 30.08 24.36
C CYS A 327 -34.71 31.53 24.47
N MET A 328 -34.54 32.32 23.41
CA MET A 328 -35.01 33.70 23.36
C MET A 328 -36.55 33.79 23.41
N ALA A 329 -37.23 32.99 22.60
CA ALA A 329 -38.70 32.95 22.53
C ALA A 329 -39.32 32.52 23.87
N LEU A 330 -38.71 31.56 24.57
CA LEU A 330 -39.16 31.10 25.88
C LEU A 330 -39.06 32.20 26.94
N SER A 331 -38.09 33.10 26.81
CA SER A 331 -37.93 34.25 27.71
C SER A 331 -39.01 35.31 27.50
N VAL A 332 -39.57 35.41 26.29
CA VAL A 332 -40.61 36.39 25.92
C VAL A 332 -42.02 35.82 26.10
N TRP A 333 -42.23 34.53 25.80
CA TRP A 333 -43.52 33.85 25.90
C TRP A 333 -43.46 32.60 26.77
N PRO A 334 -43.34 32.74 28.11
CA PRO A 334 -43.21 31.60 29.01
C PRO A 334 -44.46 30.70 29.01
N SER A 335 -45.63 31.24 28.68
CA SER A 335 -46.90 30.50 28.59
C SER A 335 -46.95 29.46 27.47
N TRP A 336 -46.04 29.54 26.49
CA TRP A 336 -45.93 28.59 25.38
C TRP A 336 -44.70 27.67 25.53
N CYS A 337 -44.22 27.47 26.76
CA CYS A 337 -42.94 26.84 27.01
C CYS A 337 -42.78 25.44 26.41
N MET A 338 -43.82 24.60 26.41
CA MET A 338 -43.74 23.26 25.85
C MET A 338 -43.65 23.29 24.33
N LEU A 339 -44.49 24.10 23.68
CA LEU A 339 -44.49 24.23 22.22
C LEU A 339 -43.16 24.79 21.71
N ILE A 340 -42.65 25.83 22.36
CA ILE A 340 -41.38 26.47 22.00
C ILE A 340 -40.23 25.47 22.13
N THR A 341 -40.16 24.74 23.24
CA THR A 341 -39.12 23.72 23.46
C THR A 341 -39.22 22.58 22.46
N GLY A 342 -40.44 22.09 22.19
CA GLY A 342 -40.68 21.05 21.19
C GLY A 342 -40.26 21.47 19.78
N LEU A 343 -40.65 22.67 19.35
CA LEU A 343 -40.28 23.21 18.03
C LEU A 343 -38.78 23.44 17.89
N ALA A 344 -38.13 23.97 18.92
CA ALA A 344 -36.70 24.22 18.93
C ALA A 344 -35.89 22.92 18.86
N ALA A 345 -36.19 21.94 19.72
CA ALA A 345 -35.50 20.64 19.74
C ALA A 345 -35.83 19.79 18.50
N GLY A 346 -37.10 19.76 18.09
CA GLY A 346 -37.55 19.06 16.90
C GLY A 346 -36.95 19.65 15.62
N GLY A 347 -37.01 20.97 15.47
CA GLY A 347 -36.41 21.69 14.34
C GLY A 347 -34.90 21.47 14.23
N ALA A 348 -34.19 21.49 15.37
CA ALA A 348 -32.77 21.18 15.39
C ALA A 348 -32.48 19.73 14.99
N GLY A 349 -33.26 18.75 15.46
CA GLY A 349 -33.14 17.35 15.07
C GLY A 349 -33.41 17.10 13.57
N MET A 350 -34.46 17.72 13.03
CA MET A 350 -34.80 17.63 11.61
C MET A 350 -33.73 18.27 10.72
N LEU A 351 -33.25 19.46 11.09
CA LEU A 351 -32.19 20.16 10.36
C LEU A 351 -30.87 19.38 10.40
N SER A 352 -30.52 18.80 11.55
CA SER A 352 -29.34 17.93 11.70
C SER A 352 -29.42 16.72 10.77
N ALA A 353 -30.58 16.05 10.71
CA ALA A 353 -30.81 14.91 9.83
C ALA A 353 -30.76 15.30 8.34
N TRP A 354 -31.27 16.48 7.99
CA TRP A 354 -31.21 17.01 6.63
C TRP A 354 -29.77 17.34 6.20
N ILE A 355 -28.99 18.04 7.03
CA ILE A 355 -27.59 18.40 6.74
C ILE A 355 -26.75 17.14 6.55
N THR A 356 -26.90 16.17 7.46
CA THR A 356 -26.13 14.92 7.43
C THR A 356 -26.50 14.05 6.23
N SER A 357 -27.78 13.94 5.87
CA SER A 357 -28.22 13.20 4.67
C SER A 357 -27.77 13.87 3.36
N ARG A 358 -27.76 15.20 3.28
CA ARG A 358 -27.31 15.95 2.10
C ARG A 358 -25.79 15.83 1.89
N ALA A 359 -25.02 15.85 2.98
CA ALA A 359 -23.58 15.58 2.94
C ALA A 359 -23.27 14.17 2.40
N ALA A 360 -24.08 13.16 2.77
CA ALA A 360 -23.94 11.80 2.22
C ALA A 360 -24.20 11.74 0.71
N GLN A 361 -25.17 12.51 0.21
CA GLN A 361 -25.50 12.55 -1.22
C GLN A 361 -24.44 13.25 -2.07
N SER A 362 -23.81 14.32 -1.57
CA SER A 362 -22.74 15.04 -2.30
C SER A 362 -21.48 14.19 -2.52
N VAL A 363 -21.28 13.16 -1.70
CA VAL A 363 -20.13 12.25 -1.80
C VAL A 363 -20.37 11.11 -2.81
N ARG A 364 -21.63 10.78 -3.13
CA ARG A 364 -21.99 9.71 -4.08
C ARG A 364 -22.00 10.14 -5.54
N ARG A 365 -22.04 11.45 -5.84
CA ARG A 365 -21.91 11.91 -7.22
C ARG A 365 -20.43 11.99 -7.57
N PRO A 366 -19.90 11.12 -8.46
CA PRO A 366 -18.62 11.42 -9.07
C PRO A 366 -18.77 12.80 -9.73
N ARG A 367 -17.80 13.70 -9.49
CA ARG A 367 -17.67 14.91 -10.29
C ARG A 367 -17.63 14.46 -11.75
N ARG A 368 -18.72 14.70 -12.48
CA ARG A 368 -18.74 14.60 -13.94
C ARG A 368 -18.08 15.83 -14.51
#